data_AF-A0A7V6RND4-F1
#
_entry.id   AF-A0A7V6RND4-F1
#
_cell.length_a   1.000
_cell.length_b   1.000
_cell.length_c   1.000
_cell.angle_alpha   90.00
_cell.angle_beta   90.00
_cell.angle_gamma   90.00
#
_symmetry.space_group_name_H-M   'P 1'
#
loop_
_entity.id
_entity.type
_entity.pdbx_description
1 polymer ?
#
loop_
_entity_poly.entity_id
_entity_poly.type
_entity_poly.pdbx_seq_one_letter_code
_entity_poly.pdbx_strand_id
1 'polypeptide(L)'
;IEHLKKIRELQDETGGFRAFISWTYQPGSNDLAGQKISSLEYLRFLALSRLYLDNFDHIQGSWVTQGKKIGQLTLFFGADDLGSIMIEENVVRSAGVAYRMNQQEMITLISKAGKIPAQRDTAYNRLRLFPASE
;
A
#
# COMPACT_ATOMS: atom_id res chain seq x y z
N ILE A 1 -5.27 -4.24 -17.39
CA ILE A 1 -3.95 -3.72 -17.87
C ILE A 1 -4.06 -2.28 -18.36
N GLU A 2 -5.11 -1.91 -19.12
CA GLU A 2 -5.29 -0.56 -19.68
C GLU A 2 -5.00 0.60 -18.71
N HIS A 3 -5.52 0.55 -17.48
CA HIS A 3 -5.23 1.58 -16.48
C HIS A 3 -3.73 1.72 -16.15
N LEU A 4 -3.03 0.59 -15.95
CA LEU A 4 -1.59 0.60 -15.66
C LEU A 4 -0.78 1.15 -16.84
N LYS A 5 -1.19 0.82 -18.08
CA LYS A 5 -0.56 1.36 -19.28
C LYS A 5 -0.68 2.89 -19.33
N LYS A 6 -1.88 3.44 -19.15
CA LYS A 6 -2.11 4.89 -19.21
C LYS A 6 -1.30 5.67 -18.17
N ILE A 7 -1.27 5.19 -16.93
CA ILE A 7 -0.49 5.88 -15.88
C ILE A 7 1.02 5.72 -16.08
N ARG A 8 1.47 4.60 -16.66
CA ARG A 8 2.86 4.38 -17.03
C ARG A 8 3.29 5.33 -18.15
N GLU A 9 2.50 5.45 -19.22
CA GLU A 9 2.76 6.39 -20.32
C GLU A 9 2.79 7.83 -19.82
N LEU A 10 1.83 8.22 -18.97
CA LEU A 10 1.82 9.55 -18.38
C LEU A 10 3.04 9.81 -17.45
N GLN A 11 3.52 8.76 -16.77
CA GLN A 11 4.73 8.85 -15.96
C GLN A 11 5.97 9.02 -16.84
N ASP A 12 6.06 8.34 -18.00
CA ASP A 12 7.14 8.54 -18.97
C ASP A 12 7.16 9.99 -19.50
N GLU A 13 6.00 10.61 -19.67
CA GLU A 13 5.88 11.99 -20.14
C GLU A 13 6.22 13.04 -19.08
N THR A 14 5.84 12.81 -17.81
CA THR A 14 5.82 13.87 -16.79
C THR A 14 6.71 13.62 -15.57
N GLY A 15 7.00 12.36 -15.24
CA GLY A 15 7.69 11.96 -14.02
C GLY A 15 6.99 12.37 -12.71
N GLY A 16 5.71 12.76 -12.76
CA GLY A 16 5.01 13.39 -11.63
C GLY A 16 4.53 12.44 -10.54
N PHE A 17 4.39 11.15 -10.83
CA PHE A 17 3.96 10.16 -9.85
C PHE A 17 5.13 9.73 -8.96
N ARG A 18 4.91 9.82 -7.65
CA ARG A 18 5.86 9.29 -6.64
C ARG A 18 5.61 7.83 -6.31
N ALA A 19 4.34 7.42 -6.32
CA ALA A 19 3.94 6.09 -5.92
C ALA A 19 2.67 5.63 -6.61
N PHE A 20 2.55 4.32 -6.79
CA PHE A 20 1.29 3.68 -7.15
C PHE A 20 0.66 3.01 -5.92
N ILE A 21 -0.65 3.17 -5.77
CA ILE A 21 -1.41 2.66 -4.63
C ILE A 21 -2.56 1.81 -5.17
N SER A 22 -2.60 0.53 -4.80
CA SER A 22 -3.71 -0.35 -5.15
C SER A 22 -4.69 -0.48 -3.99
N TRP A 23 -5.94 -0.08 -4.24
CA TRP A 23 -7.04 -0.24 -3.29
C TRP A 23 -8.04 -1.25 -3.81
N THR A 24 -8.49 -2.14 -2.93
CA THR A 24 -9.58 -3.06 -3.24
C THR A 24 -10.91 -2.41 -2.93
N TYR A 25 -11.87 -2.60 -3.82
CA TYR A 25 -13.26 -2.22 -3.61
C TYR A 25 -13.82 -2.74 -2.28
N GLN A 26 -14.57 -1.90 -1.56
CA GLN A 26 -15.27 -2.25 -0.32
C GLN A 26 -16.79 -2.07 -0.52
N PRO A 27 -17.57 -3.17 -0.59
CA PRO A 27 -19.00 -3.11 -0.94
C PRO A 27 -19.95 -2.70 0.20
N GLY A 28 -19.44 -2.10 1.28
CA GLY A 28 -20.22 -1.95 2.52
C GLY A 28 -21.43 -1.01 2.45
N SER A 29 -21.24 0.22 1.99
CA SER A 29 -22.25 1.29 2.11
C SER A 29 -22.31 2.19 0.89
N ASN A 30 -22.53 1.60 -0.29
CA ASN A 30 -22.73 2.34 -1.53
C ASN A 30 -23.62 1.55 -2.49
N ASP A 31 -24.12 2.22 -3.53
CA ASP A 31 -25.04 1.64 -4.52
C ASP A 31 -24.34 0.84 -5.63
N LEU A 32 -23.01 0.68 -5.55
CA LEU A 32 -22.25 -0.02 -6.57
C LEU A 32 -22.36 -1.53 -6.38
N ALA A 33 -22.92 -2.20 -7.39
CA ALA A 33 -22.92 -3.65 -7.48
C ALA A 33 -21.47 -4.15 -7.67
N GLY A 34 -21.00 -5.01 -6.77
CA GLY A 34 -19.67 -5.59 -6.86
C GLY A 34 -19.27 -6.37 -5.61
N GLN A 35 -18.19 -7.13 -5.71
CA GLN A 35 -17.65 -7.90 -4.60
C GLN A 35 -16.20 -7.53 -4.34
N LYS A 36 -15.79 -7.62 -3.08
CA LYS A 36 -14.39 -7.51 -2.69
C LYS A 36 -13.64 -8.73 -3.24
N ILE A 37 -12.55 -8.49 -3.96
CA ILE A 37 -11.65 -9.55 -4.42
C ILE A 37 -10.93 -10.21 -3.23
N SER A 38 -10.44 -11.43 -3.43
CA SER A 38 -9.65 -12.12 -2.40
C SER A 38 -8.32 -11.41 -2.15
N SER A 39 -7.76 -11.57 -0.94
CA SER A 39 -6.43 -11.02 -0.63
C SER A 39 -5.33 -11.63 -1.50
N LEU A 40 -5.50 -12.87 -1.97
CA LEU A 40 -4.55 -13.49 -2.90
C LEU A 40 -4.59 -12.80 -4.28
N GLU A 41 -5.77 -12.51 -4.81
CA GLU A 41 -5.91 -11.76 -6.06
C GLU A 41 -5.34 -10.34 -5.94
N TYR A 42 -5.57 -9.68 -4.81
CA TYR A 42 -4.96 -8.40 -4.50
C TYR A 42 -3.42 -8.47 -4.50
N LEU A 43 -2.82 -9.45 -3.80
CA LEU A 43 -1.36 -9.62 -3.75
C LEU A 43 -0.78 -9.93 -5.14
N ARG A 44 -1.47 -10.75 -5.94
CA ARG A 44 -1.10 -11.02 -7.35
C ARG A 44 -1.13 -9.74 -8.18
N PHE A 45 -2.15 -8.91 -8.04
CA PHE A 45 -2.26 -7.64 -8.75
C PHE A 45 -1.20 -6.63 -8.33
N LEU A 46 -0.85 -6.59 -7.03
CA LEU A 46 0.23 -5.76 -6.51
C LEU A 46 1.58 -6.16 -7.13
N ALA A 47 1.91 -7.46 -7.14
CA ALA A 47 3.14 -7.96 -7.74
C ALA A 47 3.19 -7.68 -9.25
N LEU A 48 2.07 -7.87 -9.95
CA LEU A 48 1.95 -7.48 -11.35
C LEU A 48 2.23 -5.98 -11.54
N SER A 49 1.66 -5.14 -10.69
CA SER A 49 1.86 -3.69 -10.76
C SER A 49 3.33 -3.32 -10.57
N ARG A 50 4.04 -3.96 -9.63
CA ARG A 50 5.49 -3.74 -9.45
C ARG A 50 6.33 -4.13 -10.67
N LEU A 51 5.95 -5.21 -11.35
CA LEU A 51 6.64 -5.67 -12.57
C LEU A 51 6.32 -4.80 -13.78
N TYR A 52 5.09 -4.28 -13.85
CA TYR A 52 4.60 -3.54 -15.02
C TYR A 52 4.93 -2.05 -14.99
N LEU A 53 4.89 -1.43 -13.80
CA LEU A 53 5.16 -0.01 -13.59
C LEU A 53 6.64 0.22 -13.27
N ASP A 54 7.51 -0.09 -14.23
CA ASP A 54 8.96 0.05 -14.08
C ASP A 54 9.47 1.49 -13.89
N ASN A 55 8.62 2.49 -14.17
CA ASN A 55 8.90 3.92 -14.01
C ASN A 55 8.23 4.55 -12.77
N PHE A 56 7.71 3.74 -11.84
CA PHE A 56 7.26 4.17 -10.52
C PHE A 56 8.27 3.70 -9.46
N ASP A 57 8.83 4.65 -8.71
CA ASP A 57 9.83 4.34 -7.67
C ASP A 57 9.21 3.49 -6.55
N HIS A 58 7.99 3.87 -6.12
CA HIS A 58 7.34 3.32 -4.92
C HIS A 58 6.01 2.65 -5.23
N ILE A 59 5.77 1.50 -4.58
CA ILE A 59 4.47 0.83 -4.58
C ILE A 59 3.96 0.72 -3.14
N GLN A 60 2.75 1.22 -2.89
CA GLN A 60 2.13 1.16 -1.57
C GLN A 60 1.21 -0.05 -1.41
N GLY A 61 1.47 -0.85 -0.38
CA GLY A 61 0.60 -1.91 0.11
C GLY A 61 -0.47 -1.38 1.06
N SER A 62 -1.74 -1.69 0.78
CA SER A 62 -2.87 -1.21 1.57
C SER A 62 -3.22 -2.13 2.75
N TRP A 63 -2.68 -1.86 3.94
CA TRP A 63 -3.18 -2.48 5.17
C TRP A 63 -4.57 -1.96 5.58
N VAL A 64 -4.97 -0.76 5.12
CA VAL A 64 -6.26 -0.13 5.46
C VAL A 64 -7.44 -0.84 4.80
N THR A 65 -7.25 -1.46 3.63
CA THR A 65 -8.32 -2.23 2.96
C THR A 65 -8.19 -3.74 3.14
N GLN A 66 -6.99 -4.23 3.49
CA GLN A 66 -6.68 -5.66 3.57
C GLN A 66 -6.37 -6.17 4.99
N GLY A 67 -6.17 -5.28 5.95
CA GLY A 67 -5.75 -5.60 7.31
C GLY A 67 -4.24 -5.80 7.46
N LYS A 68 -3.77 -5.76 8.71
CA LYS A 68 -2.34 -5.78 9.06
C LYS A 68 -1.59 -6.98 8.47
N LYS A 69 -2.14 -8.20 8.60
CA LYS A 69 -1.46 -9.43 8.14
C LYS A 69 -1.18 -9.40 6.64
N ILE A 70 -2.19 -9.00 5.85
CA ILE A 70 -2.01 -8.88 4.40
C ILE A 70 -1.11 -7.69 4.05
N GLY A 71 -1.24 -6.56 4.77
CA GLY A 71 -0.30 -5.45 4.66
C GLY A 71 1.16 -5.83 4.95
N GLN A 72 1.43 -6.79 5.83
CA GLN A 72 2.78 -7.33 5.99
C GLN A 72 3.21 -8.12 4.76
N LEU A 73 2.33 -8.96 4.23
CA LEU A 73 2.61 -9.76 3.04
C LEU A 73 2.92 -8.90 1.82
N THR A 74 2.35 -7.71 1.67
CA THR A 74 2.64 -6.84 0.52
C THR A 74 4.13 -6.51 0.37
N LEU A 75 4.90 -6.51 1.46
CA LEU A 75 6.36 -6.28 1.46
C LEU A 75 7.14 -7.38 0.71
N PHE A 76 6.53 -8.55 0.50
CA PHE A 76 7.08 -9.66 -0.28
C PHE A 76 6.53 -9.69 -1.72
N PHE A 77 5.54 -8.85 -2.03
CA PHE A 77 4.85 -8.78 -3.32
C PHE A 77 5.09 -7.44 -4.02
N GLY A 78 6.23 -6.79 -3.73
CA GLY A 78 6.71 -5.62 -4.46
C GLY A 78 6.37 -4.27 -3.83
N ALA A 79 5.62 -4.21 -2.72
CA ALA A 79 5.47 -2.96 -1.99
C ALA A 79 6.70 -2.65 -1.13
N ASP A 80 7.11 -1.39 -1.14
CA ASP A 80 8.13 -0.83 -0.26
C ASP A 80 7.52 0.18 0.75
N ASP A 81 6.23 0.49 0.60
CA ASP A 81 5.51 1.46 1.40
C ASP A 81 4.22 0.85 1.99
N LEU A 82 3.99 1.05 3.29
CA LEU A 82 2.74 0.66 3.97
C LEU A 82 1.80 1.84 4.21
N GLY A 83 2.11 3.00 3.63
CA GLY A 83 1.34 4.23 3.81
C GLY A 83 1.46 4.81 5.21
N SER A 84 0.58 5.77 5.51
CA SER A 84 0.61 6.52 6.76
C SER A 84 -0.11 5.80 7.90
N ILE A 85 0.25 6.19 9.13
CA ILE A 85 -0.56 5.92 10.32
C ILE A 85 -1.77 6.86 10.29
N MET A 86 -2.97 6.29 10.18
CA MET A 86 -4.20 7.08 10.14
C MET A 86 -4.58 7.51 11.55
N ILE A 87 -4.47 8.80 11.85
CA ILE A 87 -4.86 9.41 13.15
C ILE A 87 -6.40 9.44 13.26
N GLU A 88 -7.06 9.83 12.17
CA GLU A 88 -8.51 9.72 11.96
C GLU A 88 -8.76 9.05 10.60
N GLU A 89 -9.24 7.82 10.62
CA GLU A 89 -9.70 7.14 9.40
C GLU A 89 -11.24 7.16 9.40
N ASN A 90 -11.80 8.02 8.56
CA ASN A 90 -13.25 8.17 8.41
C ASN A 90 -13.75 7.62 7.06
N VAL A 91 -12.89 7.43 6.07
CA VAL A 91 -13.28 7.09 4.69
C VAL A 91 -13.51 5.59 4.54
N VAL A 92 -12.53 4.75 4.89
CA VAL A 92 -12.67 3.29 4.88
C VAL A 92 -13.65 2.84 5.98
N ARG A 93 -13.70 3.57 7.11
CA ARG A 93 -14.70 3.37 8.17
C ARG A 93 -16.13 3.57 7.67
N SER A 94 -16.38 4.58 6.81
CA SER A 94 -17.70 4.77 6.19
C SER A 94 -18.10 3.63 5.25
N ALA A 95 -17.13 2.86 4.75
CA ALA A 95 -17.36 1.64 3.97
C ALA A 95 -17.42 0.36 4.84
N GLY A 96 -17.50 0.49 6.16
CA GLY A 96 -17.65 -0.62 7.11
C GLY A 96 -16.36 -1.37 7.46
N VAL A 97 -15.19 -0.88 7.04
CA VAL A 97 -13.89 -1.50 7.33
C VAL A 97 -13.10 -0.62 8.30
N ALA A 98 -12.66 -1.20 9.41
CA ALA A 98 -11.93 -0.47 10.45
C ALA A 98 -10.70 -1.27 10.91
N TYR A 99 -9.59 -1.08 10.20
CA TYR A 99 -8.28 -1.50 10.71
C TYR A 99 -7.59 -0.30 11.35
N ARG A 100 -6.89 -0.52 12.46
CA ARG A 100 -6.06 0.49 13.13
C ARG A 100 -4.67 -0.07 13.32
N MET A 101 -3.65 0.68 12.94
CA MET A 101 -2.26 0.34 13.19
C MET A 101 -1.55 1.58 13.72
N ASN A 102 -0.91 1.48 14.88
CA ASN A 102 -0.06 2.54 15.39
C ASN A 102 1.38 2.41 14.86
N GLN A 103 2.22 3.42 15.12
CA GLN A 103 3.61 3.44 14.65
C GLN A 103 4.41 2.23 15.12
N GLN A 104 4.31 1.86 16.40
CA GLN A 104 5.08 0.74 16.97
C GLN A 104 4.68 -0.60 16.33
N GLU A 105 3.39 -0.78 16.04
CA GLU A 105 2.88 -1.95 15.33
C GLU A 105 3.41 -2.02 13.91
N MET A 106 3.43 -0.89 13.17
CA MET A 106 3.99 -0.83 11.81
C MET A 106 5.49 -1.14 11.80
N ILE A 107 6.26 -0.57 12.73
CA ILE A 107 7.69 -0.86 12.91
C ILE A 107 7.87 -2.36 13.14
N THR A 108 7.18 -2.93 14.11
CA THR A 108 7.27 -4.36 14.44
C THR A 108 6.90 -5.25 13.26
N LEU A 109 5.86 -4.87 12.50
CA LEU A 109 5.38 -5.60 11.34
C LEU A 109 6.40 -5.59 10.20
N ILE A 110 7.02 -4.45 9.90
CA ILE A 110 8.06 -4.34 8.88
C ILE A 110 9.32 -5.12 9.31
N SER A 111 9.77 -4.98 10.57
CA SER A 111 10.93 -5.71 11.10
C SER A 111 10.72 -7.22 11.07
N LYS A 112 9.53 -7.72 11.44
CA LYS A 112 9.19 -9.16 11.36
C LYS A 112 9.15 -9.70 9.93
N ALA A 113 9.03 -8.84 8.93
CA ALA A 113 9.15 -9.21 7.52
C ALA A 113 10.62 -9.22 7.03
N GLY A 114 11.60 -9.02 7.93
CA GLY A 114 13.02 -8.97 7.58
C GLY A 114 13.41 -7.70 6.81
N LYS A 115 12.62 -6.63 6.93
CA LYS A 115 12.86 -5.33 6.28
C LYS A 115 13.30 -4.31 7.33
N ILE A 116 13.85 -3.17 6.89
CA ILE A 116 14.23 -2.04 7.76
C ILE A 116 13.10 -1.00 7.72
N PRO A 117 12.33 -0.82 8.81
CA PRO A 117 11.34 0.25 8.89
C PRO A 117 11.99 1.62 8.79
N ALA A 118 11.35 2.50 8.01
CA ALA A 118 11.75 3.89 7.85
C ALA A 118 10.53 4.81 7.95
N GLN A 119 10.66 5.89 8.71
CA GLN A 119 9.74 7.02 8.64
C GLN A 119 10.16 7.91 7.46
N ARG A 120 9.20 8.27 6.61
CA ARG A 120 9.41 9.13 5.44
C ARG A 120 8.56 10.40 5.49
N ASP A 121 8.97 11.41 4.73
CA ASP A 121 8.09 12.53 4.37
C ASP A 121 7.23 12.20 3.12
N THR A 122 6.50 13.19 2.61
CA THR A 122 5.65 13.05 1.40
C THR A 122 6.45 12.97 0.11
N ALA A 123 7.73 13.33 0.13
CA ALA A 123 8.67 13.21 -0.97
C ALA A 123 9.54 11.94 -0.87
N TYR A 124 9.19 11.00 0.03
CA TYR A 124 9.91 9.75 0.28
C TYR A 124 11.34 9.92 0.84
N ASN A 125 11.69 11.10 1.35
CA ASN A 125 12.94 11.27 2.09
C ASN A 125 12.85 10.52 3.42
N ARG A 126 13.87 9.71 3.73
CA ARG A 126 13.94 8.94 4.98
C ARG A 126 14.34 9.88 6.12
N LEU A 127 13.40 10.14 7.02
CA LEU A 127 13.61 10.99 8.19
C LEU A 127 14.23 10.22 9.35
N ARG A 128 13.84 8.96 9.54
CA ARG A 128 14.31 8.10 10.63
C ARG A 128 14.27 6.63 10.25
N LEU A 129 15.35 5.90 10.57
CA LEU A 129 15.42 4.44 10.43
C LEU A 129 15.17 3.76 11.79
N PHE A 130 14.58 2.58 11.76
CA PHE A 130 14.33 1.73 12.93
C PHE A 130 14.96 0.34 12.71
N PRO A 131 16.30 0.21 12.68
CA PRO A 131 16.96 -1.08 12.50
C PRO A 131 16.57 -2.03 13.65
N ALA A 132 16.59 -3.33 13.36
CA ALA A 132 16.47 -4.32 14.43
C ALA A 132 17.64 -4.14 15.40
N SER A 133 17.34 -4.13 16.70
CA SER A 133 18.38 -4.30 17.72
C SER A 133 19.01 -5.67 17.54
N GLU A 134 20.35 -5.71 17.47
CA GLU A 134 21.16 -6.93 17.44
C GLU A 134 20.82 -7.89 18.59
#